data_AF-A0A0W1KY88-F1
#
_entry.id   AF-A0A0W1KY88-F1
#
_cell.length_a   1.000
_cell.length_b   1.000
_cell.length_c   1.000
_cell.angle_alpha   90.00
_cell.angle_beta   90.00
_cell.angle_gamma   90.00
#
_symmetry.space_group_name_H-M   'P 1'
#
loop_
_entity.id
_entity.type
_entity.pdbx_description
1 polymer ?
#
loop_
_entity_poly.entity_id
_entity_poly.type
_entity_poly.pdbx_seq_one_letter_code
_entity_poly.pdbx_strand_id
1 'polypeptide(L)'
;MKTKNKIFIKNERCYKRIELLIKKYCDDSLKSYMLYLDLIDLDYEARICNKNLSVLIKTSPDFHNEIKILENKKLHTDLARLSFKFFDNDDSIIFMKVISYLYKETKRNLVDVVRLVDLIKEDKDLHLKVSELLKMESNNE
;
A
#
# COMPACT_ATOMS: atom_id res chain seq x y z
N MET A 1 -5.04 12.30 -17.43
CA MET A 1 -4.54 12.87 -16.16
C MET A 1 -3.75 11.80 -15.41
N LYS A 2 -2.45 12.01 -15.15
CA LYS A 2 -1.64 11.07 -14.34
C LYS A 2 -2.00 11.29 -12.87
N THR A 3 -2.56 10.29 -12.22
CA THR A 3 -2.90 10.30 -10.79
C THR A 3 -1.61 10.56 -10.00
N LYS A 4 -1.45 11.77 -9.44
CA LYS A 4 -0.32 12.07 -8.55
C LYS A 4 -0.39 11.10 -7.37
N ASN A 5 0.72 10.39 -7.12
CA ASN A 5 0.83 9.38 -6.04
C ASN A 5 0.40 10.00 -4.70
N LYS A 6 -0.41 9.29 -3.90
CA LYS A 6 -0.93 9.76 -2.59
C LYS A 6 0.18 10.21 -1.64
N ILE A 7 1.37 9.62 -1.75
CA ILE A 7 2.58 9.98 -1.00
C ILE A 7 3.09 11.36 -1.42
N PHE A 8 3.14 11.64 -2.73
CA PHE A 8 3.55 12.94 -3.27
C PHE A 8 2.66 14.07 -2.75
N ILE A 9 1.34 13.86 -2.72
CA ILE A 9 0.37 14.85 -2.22
C ILE A 9 0.57 15.09 -0.71
N LYS A 10 0.86 14.05 0.08
CA LYS A 10 1.15 14.20 1.51
C LYS A 10 2.44 14.98 1.74
N ASN A 11 3.52 14.66 1.01
CA ASN A 11 4.81 15.35 1.14
C ASN A 11 4.69 16.83 0.77
N GLU A 12 3.99 17.16 -0.33
CA GLU A 12 3.73 18.54 -0.75
C GLU A 12 2.96 19.34 0.33
N ARG A 13 2.01 18.70 1.03
CA ARG A 13 1.28 19.34 2.14
C ARG A 13 2.17 19.58 3.36
N CYS A 14 3.02 18.62 3.71
CA CYS A 14 3.96 18.78 4.82
C CYS A 14 4.96 19.91 4.53
N TYR A 15 5.51 19.98 3.32
CA TYR A 15 6.37 21.07 2.88
C TYR A 15 5.73 22.43 3.08
N LYS A 16 4.53 22.65 2.52
CA LYS A 16 3.80 23.93 2.65
C LYS A 16 3.51 24.28 4.10
N ARG A 17 3.23 23.28 4.95
CA ARG A 17 2.97 23.51 6.38
C ARG A 17 4.24 23.94 7.12
N ILE A 18 5.38 23.31 6.84
CA ILE A 18 6.65 23.65 7.47
C ILE A 18 7.10 25.05 7.02
N GLU A 19 6.95 25.39 5.74
CA GLU A 19 7.23 26.75 5.24
C GLU A 19 6.42 27.82 5.98
N LEU A 20 5.12 27.59 6.18
CA LEU A 20 4.25 28.49 6.94
C LEU A 20 4.66 28.61 8.42
N LEU A 21 5.11 27.52 9.03
CA LEU A 21 5.57 27.53 10.42
C LEU A 21 6.89 28.31 10.56
N ILE A 22 7.82 28.15 9.62
CA ILE A 22 9.07 28.92 9.59
C ILE A 22 8.74 30.42 9.49
N LYS A 23 7.87 30.81 8.55
CA LYS A 23 7.45 32.23 8.39
C LYS A 23 6.72 32.80 9.61
N LYS A 24 5.99 31.96 10.36
CA LYS A 24 5.15 32.41 11.48
C LYS A 24 5.91 32.49 12.81
N TYR A 25 6.95 31.68 13.00
CA TYR A 25 7.60 31.50 14.30
C TYR A 25 9.12 31.76 14.29
N CYS A 26 9.70 32.12 13.14
CA CYS A 26 11.12 32.48 13.04
C CYS A 26 11.27 34.00 12.88
N ASP A 27 11.59 34.68 13.98
CA ASP A 27 11.75 36.14 14.01
C ASP A 27 13.10 36.62 13.42
N ASP A 28 14.07 35.71 13.30
CA ASP A 28 15.36 35.96 12.65
C ASP A 28 15.23 35.73 11.13
N SER A 29 15.30 36.81 10.37
CA SER A 29 15.13 36.77 8.91
C SER A 29 16.20 35.95 8.19
N LEU A 30 17.45 35.97 8.67
CA LEU A 30 18.54 35.20 8.06
C LEU A 30 18.36 33.72 8.34
N LYS A 31 18.04 33.36 9.59
CA LYS A 31 17.77 31.99 9.99
C LYS A 31 16.53 31.43 9.28
N SER A 32 15.46 32.22 9.16
CA SER A 32 14.27 31.85 8.41
C SER A 32 14.57 31.57 6.94
N TYR A 33 15.45 32.36 6.32
CA TYR A 33 15.87 32.16 4.93
C TYR A 33 16.69 30.88 4.78
N MET A 34 17.65 30.61 5.67
CA MET A 34 18.44 29.37 5.65
C MET A 34 17.56 28.12 5.80
N LEU A 35 16.63 28.13 6.77
CA LEU A 35 15.69 27.01 6.97
C LEU A 35 14.79 26.77 5.75
N TYR A 36 14.44 27.82 5.02
CA TYR A 36 13.67 27.70 3.78
C TYR A 36 14.48 27.02 2.67
N LEU A 37 15.78 27.34 2.54
CA LEU A 37 16.67 26.69 1.58
C LEU A 37 16.86 25.20 1.92
N ASP A 38 17.13 24.87 3.18
CA ASP A 38 17.24 23.48 3.63
C ASP A 38 15.96 22.69 3.31
N LEU A 39 14.79 23.32 3.47
CA LEU A 39 13.50 22.70 3.17
C LEU A 39 13.31 22.45 1.65
N ILE A 40 13.78 23.35 0.79
CA ILE A 40 13.78 23.16 -0.67
C ILE A 40 14.65 21.97 -1.05
N ASP A 41 15.86 21.88 -0.50
CA ASP A 41 16.80 20.80 -0.79
C ASP A 41 16.21 19.45 -0.38
N LEU A 42 15.62 19.37 0.81
CA LEU A 42 14.92 18.18 1.29
C LEU A 42 13.75 17.77 0.39
N ASP A 43 12.93 18.71 -0.10
CA ASP A 43 11.84 18.39 -1.03
C ASP A 43 12.39 17.86 -2.37
N TYR A 44 13.49 18.44 -2.86
CA TYR A 44 14.13 17.98 -4.08
C TYR A 44 14.70 16.56 -3.93
N GLU A 45 15.44 16.28 -2.86
CA GLU A 45 15.96 14.94 -2.56
C GLU A 45 14.83 13.92 -2.43
N ALA A 46 13.77 14.25 -1.70
CA ALA A 46 12.60 13.39 -1.55
C ALA A 46 11.94 13.08 -2.91
N ARG A 47 11.88 14.04 -3.84
CA ARG A 47 11.38 13.81 -5.20
C ARG A 47 12.28 12.85 -5.99
N ILE A 48 13.60 13.01 -5.90
CA ILE A 48 14.55 12.08 -6.55
C ILE A 48 14.39 10.67 -6.00
N CYS A 49 14.38 10.51 -4.68
CA CYS A 49 14.20 9.22 -4.02
C CYS A 49 12.90 8.53 -4.46
N ASN A 50 11.78 9.27 -4.50
CA ASN A 50 10.51 8.74 -4.98
C ASN A 50 10.56 8.31 -6.45
N LYS A 51 11.24 9.07 -7.30
CA LYS A 51 11.42 8.72 -8.72
C LYS A 51 12.27 7.47 -8.86
N ASN A 52 13.41 7.41 -8.17
CA ASN A 52 14.32 6.26 -8.19
C ASN A 52 13.65 5.00 -7.67
N LEU A 53 12.89 5.10 -6.57
CA LEU A 53 12.09 3.99 -6.05
C LEU A 53 11.03 3.54 -7.06
N SER A 54 10.34 4.47 -7.73
CA SER A 54 9.38 4.11 -8.78
C SER A 54 10.04 3.44 -9.99
N VAL A 55 11.29 3.79 -10.32
CA VAL A 55 12.05 3.12 -11.37
C VAL A 55 12.43 1.72 -10.89
N LEU A 56 13.01 1.59 -9.70
CA LEU A 56 13.40 0.32 -9.10
C LEU A 56 12.23 -0.68 -9.05
N ILE A 57 11.03 -0.23 -8.63
CA ILE A 57 9.81 -1.04 -8.65
C ILE A 57 9.47 -1.57 -10.04
N LYS A 58 9.73 -0.79 -11.10
CA LYS A 58 9.41 -1.16 -12.48
C LYS A 58 10.48 -2.05 -13.10
N THR A 59 11.74 -1.84 -12.73
CA THR A 59 12.89 -2.44 -13.40
C THR A 59 13.48 -3.63 -12.65
N SER A 60 13.06 -3.87 -11.40
CA SER A 60 13.47 -5.02 -10.59
C SER A 60 12.31 -6.01 -10.42
N PRO A 61 12.29 -7.11 -11.20
CA PRO A 61 11.33 -8.20 -11.02
C PRO A 61 11.35 -8.77 -9.60
N ASP A 62 12.54 -8.91 -9.00
CA ASP A 62 12.70 -9.45 -7.65
C ASP A 62 12.02 -8.55 -6.59
N PHE A 63 12.27 -7.24 -6.65
CA PHE A 63 11.61 -6.29 -5.74
C PHE A 63 10.09 -6.25 -5.96
N HIS A 64 9.66 -6.34 -7.22
CA HIS A 64 8.24 -6.40 -7.56
C HIS A 64 7.57 -7.68 -7.01
N ASN A 65 8.24 -8.83 -7.13
CA ASN A 65 7.77 -10.09 -6.59
C ASN A 65 7.72 -10.07 -5.06
N GLU A 66 8.70 -9.47 -4.40
CA GLU A 66 8.71 -9.31 -2.94
C GLU A 66 7.50 -8.49 -2.45
N ILE A 67 7.18 -7.38 -3.15
CA ILE A 67 5.95 -6.61 -2.89
C ILE A 67 4.71 -7.50 -3.02
N LYS A 68 4.58 -8.27 -4.11
CA LYS A 68 3.42 -9.16 -4.30
C LYS A 68 3.32 -10.22 -3.20
N ILE A 69 4.45 -10.79 -2.75
CA ILE A 69 4.47 -11.76 -1.64
C ILE A 69 3.93 -11.13 -0.35
N LEU A 70 4.36 -9.90 -0.03
CA LEU A 70 3.88 -9.17 1.15
C LEU A 70 2.39 -8.84 1.04
N GLU A 71 1.94 -8.35 -0.12
CA GLU A 71 0.53 -8.09 -0.42
C GLU A 71 -0.33 -9.35 -0.23
N ASN A 72 0.12 -10.48 -0.80
CA ASN A 72 -0.58 -11.77 -0.71
C ASN A 72 -0.65 -12.28 0.73
N LYS A 73 0.46 -12.19 1.49
CA LYS A 73 0.51 -12.61 2.89
C LYS A 73 -0.44 -11.78 3.74
N LYS A 74 -0.46 -10.46 3.53
CA LYS A 74 -1.37 -9.56 4.23
C LYS A 74 -2.82 -9.91 3.91
N LEU A 75 -3.18 -9.99 2.64
CA LEU A 75 -4.55 -10.31 2.23
C LEU A 75 -5.02 -11.67 2.76
N HIS A 76 -4.18 -12.71 2.68
CA HIS A 76 -4.50 -14.03 3.24
C HIS A 76 -4.77 -13.96 4.75
N THR A 77 -3.95 -13.21 5.49
CA THR A 77 -4.11 -13.03 6.94
C THR A 77 -5.38 -12.24 7.29
N ASP A 78 -5.66 -11.18 6.54
CA ASP A 78 -6.85 -10.35 6.73
C ASP A 78 -8.12 -11.17 6.44
N LEU A 79 -8.16 -11.92 5.35
CA LEU A 79 -9.29 -12.79 5.03
C LEU A 79 -9.48 -13.92 6.05
N ALA A 80 -8.41 -14.47 6.60
CA ALA A 80 -8.50 -15.43 7.71
C ALA A 80 -9.18 -14.78 8.91
N ARG A 81 -8.67 -13.65 9.39
CA ARG A 81 -9.26 -12.94 10.54
C ARG A 81 -10.72 -12.57 10.29
N LEU A 82 -11.03 -12.03 9.12
CA LEU A 82 -12.39 -11.58 8.80
C LEU A 82 -13.37 -12.74 8.65
N SER A 83 -12.97 -13.84 8.02
CA SER A 83 -13.85 -15.01 7.88
C SER A 83 -14.25 -15.56 9.25
N PHE A 84 -13.28 -15.78 10.14
CA PHE A 84 -13.56 -16.22 11.52
C PHE A 84 -14.28 -15.17 12.39
N LYS A 85 -14.34 -13.90 11.95
CA LYS A 85 -15.11 -12.86 12.62
C LYS A 85 -16.57 -12.80 12.15
N PHE A 86 -16.84 -13.06 10.88
CA PHE A 86 -18.13 -12.77 10.25
C PHE A 86 -18.89 -13.99 9.74
N PHE A 87 -18.23 -15.13 9.56
CA PHE A 87 -18.88 -16.39 9.17
C PHE A 87 -18.94 -17.34 10.37
N ASP A 88 -19.83 -18.31 10.29
CA ASP A 88 -19.81 -19.45 11.21
C ASP A 88 -18.51 -20.25 11.05
N ASN A 89 -18.14 -21.02 12.07
CA ASN A 89 -16.86 -21.75 12.08
C ASN A 89 -16.70 -22.70 10.89
N ASP A 90 -17.74 -23.44 10.53
CA ASP A 90 -17.68 -24.40 9.41
C ASP A 90 -17.51 -23.69 8.07
N ASP A 91 -18.26 -22.61 7.85
CA ASP A 91 -18.16 -21.77 6.65
C ASP A 91 -16.80 -21.07 6.54
N SER A 92 -16.24 -20.61 7.68
CA SER A 92 -14.90 -20.04 7.76
C SER A 92 -13.85 -21.06 7.34
N ILE A 93 -13.96 -22.31 7.81
CA ILE A 93 -13.03 -23.40 7.46
C ILE A 93 -13.10 -23.71 5.95
N ILE A 94 -14.31 -23.83 5.38
CA ILE A 94 -14.50 -24.10 3.95
C ILE A 94 -13.92 -22.96 3.12
N PHE A 95 -14.27 -21.72 3.45
CA PHE A 95 -13.75 -20.53 2.77
C PHE A 95 -12.21 -20.47 2.84
N MET A 96 -11.63 -20.66 4.03
CA MET A 96 -10.19 -20.57 4.20
C MET A 96 -9.42 -21.72 3.57
N LYS A 97 -10.03 -22.89 3.33
CA LYS A 97 -9.42 -23.95 2.51
C LYS A 97 -9.20 -23.46 1.07
N VAL A 98 -10.21 -22.82 0.47
CA VAL A 98 -10.13 -22.27 -0.89
C VAL A 98 -9.10 -21.13 -0.95
N ILE A 99 -9.18 -20.16 -0.04
CA ILE A 99 -8.23 -19.04 -0.01
C ILE A 99 -6.79 -19.50 0.23
N SER A 100 -6.58 -20.49 1.10
CA SER A 100 -5.25 -21.03 1.38
C SER A 100 -4.70 -21.84 0.21
N TYR A 101 -5.55 -22.50 -0.57
CA TYR A 101 -5.15 -23.13 -1.83
C TYR A 101 -4.64 -22.06 -2.81
N LEU A 102 -5.45 -21.04 -3.11
CA LEU A 102 -5.06 -19.96 -4.02
C LEU A 102 -3.80 -19.22 -3.55
N TYR A 103 -3.65 -18.99 -2.24
CA TYR A 103 -2.44 -18.38 -1.68
C TYR A 103 -1.19 -19.22 -1.92
N LYS A 104 -1.27 -20.56 -1.85
CA LYS A 104 -0.16 -21.43 -2.23
C LYS A 104 0.16 -21.33 -3.72
N GLU A 105 -0.86 -21.21 -4.57
CA GLU A 105 -0.69 -21.03 -6.02
C GLU A 105 0.12 -19.77 -6.34
N THR A 106 -0.06 -18.68 -5.59
CA THR A 106 0.72 -17.45 -5.79
C THR A 106 2.24 -17.64 -5.66
N LYS A 107 2.67 -18.68 -4.94
CA LYS A 107 4.09 -18.96 -4.66
C LYS A 107 4.67 -20.09 -5.52
N ARG A 108 3.89 -20.68 -6.42
CA ARG A 108 4.37 -21.79 -7.28
C ARG A 108 5.49 -21.35 -8.22
N ASN A 109 5.47 -20.10 -8.68
CA ASN A 109 6.52 -19.52 -9.51
C ASN A 109 7.09 -18.28 -8.82
N LEU A 110 8.31 -18.38 -8.29
CA LEU A 110 8.98 -17.25 -7.63
C LEU A 110 9.56 -16.23 -8.63
N VAL A 111 9.65 -16.58 -9.92
CA VAL A 111 10.14 -15.68 -10.98
C VAL A 111 9.06 -14.70 -11.41
N ASP A 112 7.79 -15.10 -11.37
CA ASP A 112 6.64 -14.21 -11.58
C ASP A 112 5.53 -14.58 -10.61
N VAL A 113 5.59 -13.96 -9.42
CA VAL A 113 4.59 -14.16 -8.38
C VAL A 113 3.26 -13.60 -8.87
N VAL A 114 2.18 -14.37 -8.77
CA VAL A 114 0.83 -13.88 -9.09
C VAL A 114 0.20 -13.24 -7.87
N ARG A 115 -0.59 -12.18 -8.03
CA ARG A 115 -1.32 -11.63 -6.89
C ARG A 115 -2.51 -12.51 -6.54
N LEU A 116 -2.71 -12.77 -5.26
CA LEU A 116 -3.82 -13.54 -4.72
C LEU A 116 -5.17 -12.93 -5.13
N VAL A 117 -5.27 -11.60 -5.16
CA VAL A 117 -6.49 -10.90 -5.57
C VAL A 117 -6.85 -11.18 -7.03
N ASP A 118 -5.86 -11.43 -7.89
CA ASP A 118 -6.10 -11.70 -9.30
C ASP A 118 -6.60 -13.14 -9.48
N LEU A 119 -6.02 -14.11 -8.76
CA LEU A 119 -6.55 -15.48 -8.70
C LEU A 119 -7.97 -15.53 -8.13
N ILE A 120 -8.27 -14.74 -7.10
CA ILE A 120 -9.63 -14.65 -6.52
C ILE A 120 -10.64 -14.14 -7.55
N LYS A 121 -10.25 -13.18 -8.42
CA LYS A 121 -11.13 -12.60 -9.44
C LYS A 121 -11.49 -13.57 -10.56
N GLU A 122 -10.72 -14.63 -10.75
CA GLU A 122 -11.03 -15.67 -11.74
C GLU A 122 -12.33 -16.41 -11.38
N ASP A 123 -12.65 -16.49 -10.09
CA ASP A 123 -13.93 -17.01 -9.59
C ASP A 123 -14.83 -15.85 -9.15
N LYS A 124 -15.91 -15.62 -9.91
CA LYS A 124 -16.83 -14.51 -9.70
C LYS A 124 -17.51 -14.56 -8.32
N ASP A 125 -17.88 -15.75 -7.86
CA ASP A 125 -18.62 -15.92 -6.62
C ASP A 125 -17.69 -15.74 -5.42
N LEU A 126 -16.48 -16.29 -5.50
CA LEU A 126 -15.44 -16.08 -4.51
C LEU A 126 -15.05 -14.59 -4.43
N HIS A 127 -14.90 -13.92 -5.58
CA HIS A 127 -14.60 -12.51 -5.65
C HIS A 127 -15.67 -11.64 -4.99
N LEU A 128 -16.95 -11.96 -5.22
CA LEU A 128 -18.08 -11.27 -4.58
C LEU A 128 -18.01 -11.46 -3.07
N LYS A 129 -17.85 -12.70 -2.59
CA LYS A 129 -17.78 -13.04 -1.17
C LYS A 129 -16.62 -12.33 -0.47
N VAL A 130 -15.44 -12.29 -1.08
CA VAL A 130 -14.27 -11.56 -0.58
C VAL A 130 -14.55 -10.05 -0.53
N SER A 131 -15.18 -9.49 -1.57
CA SER A 131 -15.46 -8.07 -1.64
C SER A 131 -16.47 -7.62 -0.57
N GLU A 132 -17.49 -8.43 -0.30
CA GLU A 132 -18.45 -8.21 0.77
C GLU A 132 -17.78 -8.25 2.14
N LEU A 133 -16.93 -9.25 2.37
CA LEU A 133 -16.20 -9.41 3.63
C LEU A 133 -15.28 -8.21 3.94
N LEU A 134 -14.58 -7.69 2.92
CA LEU A 134 -13.74 -6.50 3.05
C LEU A 134 -14.56 -5.22 3.29
N LYS A 135 -15.79 -5.12 2.73
CA LYS A 135 -16.69 -4.00 3.03
C LYS A 135 -17.20 -4.03 4.47
N MET A 136 -17.47 -5.21 5.01
CA MET A 136 -17.88 -5.38 6.41
C MET A 136 -16.81 -4.90 7.39
N GLU A 137 -15.53 -4.99 7.04
CA GLU A 137 -14.45 -4.40 7.82
C GLU A 137 -14.50 -2.86 7.82
N SER A 138 -14.61 -2.25 6.65
CA SER A 138 -14.62 -0.79 6.53
C SER A 138 -15.80 -0.09 7.18
N ASN A 139 -16.90 -0.81 7.44
CA ASN A 139 -18.07 -0.28 8.15
C ASN A 139 -17.97 -0.41 9.68
N ASN A 140 -16.94 -1.10 10.19
CA ASN A 140 -16.70 -1.33 11.61
C ASN A 140 -15.45 -0.57 12.16
N GLU A 141 -14.81 0.25 11.32
CA GLU A 141 -13.77 1.23 11.69
C GLU A 141 -14.36 2.65 11.74
#